data_AF-A0A8X6LBE0-F1
#
_entry.id   AF-A0A8X6LBE0-F1
#
_cell.length_a   1.000
_cell.length_b   1.000
_cell.length_c   1.000
_cell.angle_alpha   90.00
_cell.angle_beta   90.00
_cell.angle_gamma   90.00
#
_symmetry.space_group_name_H-M   'P 1'
#
loop_
_entity.id
_entity.type
_entity.pdbx_description
1 polymer ?
#
loop_
_entity_poly.entity_id
_entity_poly.type
_entity_poly.pdbx_seq_one_letter_code
_entity_poly.pdbx_strand_id
1 'polypeptide(L)'
;MNVCCNYCKALRWKDESKGMESTFGKVRLDSIQQPPEPLKSLLYGEHDQSEHFLNNIRRYNSAFQMTSFGAKEVHEGNYMPTFKIQGQLYHLIGSLLPVDNARESFLQIYFISDYVLQRDSRLQCFPNLNPMLVESLQSICLLK
;
A
#
# COMPACT_ATOMS: atom_id res chain seq x y z
N MET A 1 -1.54 -16.23 21.37
CA MET A 1 -0.74 -16.97 20.37
C MET A 1 0.56 -17.46 21.01
N ASN A 2 0.58 -18.67 21.55
CA ASN A 2 1.72 -19.19 22.32
C ASN A 2 2.05 -20.66 22.01
N VAL A 3 1.34 -21.28 21.07
CA VAL A 3 1.65 -22.63 20.58
C VAL A 3 2.29 -22.48 19.19
N CYS A 4 3.48 -23.02 18.99
CA CYS A 4 4.20 -22.94 17.72
C CYS A 4 3.92 -24.19 16.87
N CYS A 5 3.59 -24.01 15.59
CA CYS A 5 3.43 -25.11 14.65
C CYS A 5 4.80 -25.75 14.32
N ASN A 6 4.90 -27.08 14.42
CA ASN A 6 6.14 -27.78 14.14
C ASN A 6 6.57 -27.72 12.66
N TYR A 7 5.62 -27.51 11.74
CA TYR A 7 5.87 -27.53 10.29
C TYR A 7 6.18 -26.14 9.72
N CYS A 8 5.34 -25.13 10.01
CA CYS A 8 5.44 -23.79 9.42
C CYS A 8 5.91 -22.70 10.40
N LYS A 9 6.13 -23.03 11.68
CA LYS A 9 6.53 -22.09 12.75
C LYS A 9 5.54 -20.95 13.05
N ALA A 10 4.36 -20.96 12.44
CA ALA A 10 3.29 -20.03 12.78
C ALA A 10 2.85 -20.21 14.25
N LEU A 11 2.51 -19.10 14.91
CA LEU A 11 1.96 -19.10 16.27
C LEU A 11 0.44 -19.23 16.23
N ARG A 12 -0.11 -20.05 17.12
CA ARG A 12 -1.54 -20.32 17.23
C ARG A 12 -2.08 -20.12 18.65
N TRP A 13 -3.39 -20.00 18.80
CA TRP A 13 -4.03 -20.05 20.11
C TRP A 13 -4.15 -21.50 20.60
N LYS A 14 -4.16 -21.68 21.92
CA LYS A 14 -4.19 -23.03 22.54
C LYS A 14 -5.44 -23.82 22.14
N ASP A 15 -6.58 -23.13 22.02
CA ASP A 15 -7.90 -23.72 21.73
C ASP A 15 -8.32 -23.58 20.26
N GLU A 16 -7.38 -23.21 19.39
CA GLU A 16 -7.65 -23.07 17.96
C GLU A 16 -7.90 -24.43 17.31
N SER A 17 -8.92 -24.50 16.45
CA SER A 17 -9.29 -25.75 15.79
C SER A 17 -8.13 -26.27 14.91
N LYS A 18 -7.84 -27.57 15.01
CA LYS A 18 -6.77 -28.23 14.23
C LYS A 18 -6.94 -28.11 12.70
N GLY A 19 -8.11 -27.71 12.21
CA GLY A 19 -8.36 -27.47 10.78
C GLY A 19 -7.61 -26.26 10.19
N MET A 20 -7.15 -25.33 11.04
CA MET A 20 -6.28 -24.21 10.66
C MET A 20 -4.78 -24.52 10.79
N GLU A 21 -4.43 -25.76 11.13
CA GLU A 21 -3.06 -26.21 10.87
C GLU A 21 -2.80 -26.03 9.38
N SER A 22 -1.62 -25.53 9.01
CA SER A 22 -1.10 -25.53 7.64
C SER A 22 -1.00 -26.98 7.15
N THR A 23 -2.15 -27.57 6.87
CA THR A 23 -2.48 -28.97 6.59
C THR A 23 -1.34 -29.95 6.86
N PHE A 24 -0.93 -30.19 8.12
CA PHE A 24 0.15 -31.14 8.45
C PHE A 24 1.44 -31.02 7.59
N GLY A 25 1.85 -29.80 7.23
CA GLY A 25 3.01 -29.56 6.38
C GLY A 25 2.76 -29.63 4.87
N LYS A 26 1.52 -29.77 4.39
CA LYS A 26 1.20 -29.63 2.95
C LYS A 26 1.33 -28.19 2.45
N VAL A 27 1.24 -27.21 3.36
CA VAL A 27 1.45 -25.79 3.03
C VAL A 27 2.70 -25.33 3.75
N ARG A 28 3.78 -25.14 2.98
CA ARG A 28 5.01 -24.49 3.42
C ARG A 28 4.97 -23.07 2.88
N LEU A 29 4.69 -22.11 3.75
CA LEU A 29 4.77 -20.69 3.39
C LEU A 29 6.25 -20.28 3.43
N ASP A 30 6.68 -19.58 2.39
CA ASP A 30 7.99 -18.93 2.42
C ASP A 30 8.00 -17.85 3.49
N SER A 31 9.19 -17.59 4.05
CA SER A 31 9.33 -16.46 4.96
C SER A 31 8.97 -15.17 4.23
N ILE A 32 8.20 -14.32 4.89
CA ILE A 32 7.93 -12.97 4.40
C ILE A 32 9.28 -12.29 4.19
N GLN A 33 9.55 -11.87 2.95
CA GLN A 33 10.74 -11.11 2.63
C GLN A 33 10.64 -9.75 3.31
N GLN A 34 11.76 -9.30 3.87
CA GLN A 34 11.80 -7.97 4.45
C GLN A 34 11.63 -6.91 3.34
N PRO A 35 10.94 -5.79 3.63
CA PRO A 35 10.89 -4.69 2.68
C PRO A 35 12.30 -4.20 2.33
N PRO A 36 12.53 -3.69 1.11
CA PRO A 36 13.79 -3.04 0.76
C PRO A 36 13.96 -1.73 1.53
N GLU A 37 15.21 -1.26 1.68
CA GLU A 37 15.48 0.08 2.22
C GLU A 37 15.19 1.18 1.17
N PRO A 38 14.74 2.38 1.59
CA PRO A 38 14.48 2.80 2.96
C PRO A 38 13.11 2.39 3.54
N LEU A 39 12.27 1.68 2.78
CA LEU A 39 10.89 1.37 3.23
C LEU A 39 10.88 0.57 4.54
N LYS A 40 11.84 -0.34 4.73
CA LYS A 40 11.99 -1.07 5.99
C LYS A 40 12.24 -0.12 7.16
N SER A 41 13.34 0.64 7.16
CA SER A 41 13.67 1.55 8.28
C SER A 41 12.57 2.58 8.55
N LEU A 42 11.88 3.08 7.51
CA LEU A 42 10.72 3.96 7.64
C LEU A 42 9.53 3.31 8.35
N LEU A 43 9.26 2.02 8.09
CA LEU A 43 8.15 1.29 8.71
C LEU A 43 8.44 0.90 10.17
N TYR A 44 9.70 0.64 10.51
CA TYR A 44 10.11 0.22 11.85
C TYR A 44 10.48 1.38 12.79
N GLY A 45 10.46 2.63 12.31
CA GLY A 45 10.82 3.79 13.13
C GLY A 45 12.32 3.99 13.27
N GLU A 46 13.12 3.39 12.40
CA GLU A 46 14.60 3.38 12.46
C GLU A 46 15.23 4.46 11.55
N HIS A 47 14.42 5.19 10.79
CA HIS A 47 14.85 6.30 9.93
C HIS A 47 14.41 7.66 10.52
N ASP A 48 15.23 8.71 10.36
CA ASP A 48 14.93 10.09 10.78
C ASP A 48 13.61 10.67 10.24
N GLN A 49 13.06 10.12 9.15
CA GLN A 49 11.82 10.58 8.53
C GLN A 49 10.66 9.61 8.81
N SER A 50 10.84 8.62 9.69
CA SER A 50 9.81 7.62 9.99
C SER A 50 8.54 8.27 10.55
N GLU A 51 8.67 9.25 11.45
CA GLU A 51 7.51 9.94 12.01
C GLU A 51 6.72 10.67 10.92
N HIS A 52 7.40 11.43 10.05
CA HIS A 52 6.76 12.10 8.91
C HIS A 52 6.08 11.09 7.97
N PHE A 53 6.79 10.01 7.64
CA PHE A 53 6.31 8.96 6.76
C PHE A 53 5.07 8.27 7.33
N LEU A 54 5.11 7.80 8.57
CA LEU A 54 4.01 7.10 9.22
C LEU A 54 2.78 8.01 9.39
N ASN A 55 2.98 9.27 9.77
CA ASN A 55 1.89 10.26 9.86
C ASN A 55 1.25 10.55 8.50
N ASN A 56 1.98 10.37 7.39
CA ASN A 56 1.51 10.63 6.03
C ASN A 56 1.40 9.36 5.16
N ILE A 57 1.44 8.15 5.75
CA ILE A 57 1.63 6.90 4.99
C ILE A 57 0.54 6.68 3.94
N ARG A 58 -0.71 7.07 4.24
CA ARG A 58 -1.83 7.00 3.29
C ARG A 58 -1.61 7.87 2.06
N ARG A 59 -1.01 9.05 2.24
CA ARG A 59 -0.69 9.98 1.14
C ARG A 59 0.48 9.46 0.31
N TYR A 60 1.51 8.91 0.94
CA TYR A 60 2.58 8.21 0.21
C TYR A 60 2.00 7.05 -0.63
N ASN A 61 1.18 6.18 -0.04
CA ASN A 61 0.52 5.10 -0.80
C ASN A 61 -0.34 5.64 -1.94
N SER A 62 -1.06 6.74 -1.73
CA SER A 62 -1.89 7.38 -2.75
C SER A 62 -1.06 8.01 -3.88
N ALA A 63 0.16 8.49 -3.60
CA ALA A 63 1.06 9.04 -4.62
C ALA A 63 1.62 7.96 -5.57
N PHE A 64 1.58 6.70 -5.15
CA PHE A 64 2.02 5.54 -5.94
C PHE A 64 0.85 4.62 -6.33
N GLN A 65 -0.40 5.06 -6.20
CA GLN A 65 -1.55 4.26 -6.58
C GLN A 65 -1.78 4.32 -8.10
N MET A 66 -1.93 3.16 -8.73
CA MET A 66 -2.29 3.03 -10.15
C MET A 66 -3.80 2.88 -10.37
N THR A 67 -4.51 2.37 -9.37
CA THR A 67 -5.94 2.10 -9.45
C THR A 67 -6.61 2.63 -8.20
N SER A 68 -7.85 3.07 -8.33
CA SER A 68 -8.75 3.25 -7.19
C SER A 68 -9.72 2.07 -7.12
N PHE A 69 -10.50 1.97 -6.06
CA PHE A 69 -11.63 1.06 -6.02
C PHE A 69 -12.92 1.85 -6.08
N GLY A 70 -13.91 1.30 -6.76
CA GLY A 70 -15.27 1.76 -6.71
C GLY A 70 -16.13 0.74 -5.97
N ALA A 71 -17.10 1.26 -5.22
CA ALA A 71 -17.99 0.49 -4.39
C ALA A 71 -19.25 1.31 -4.08
N LYS A 72 -20.37 0.63 -3.84
CA LYS A 72 -21.57 1.28 -3.33
C LYS A 72 -21.44 1.46 -1.82
N GLU A 73 -21.09 2.67 -1.40
CA GLU A 73 -21.05 3.04 0.01
C GLU A 73 -22.47 3.12 0.60
N VAL A 74 -22.62 2.60 1.81
CA VAL A 74 -23.84 2.63 2.61
C VAL A 74 -23.63 3.62 3.74
N HIS A 75 -24.47 4.64 3.80
CA HIS A 75 -24.47 5.62 4.89
C HIS A 75 -25.58 5.29 5.88
N GLU A 76 -25.22 4.89 7.11
CA GLU A 76 -26.15 4.57 8.19
C GLU A 76 -26.13 5.68 9.26
N GLY A 77 -26.91 6.75 9.03
CA GLY A 77 -27.21 7.77 10.04
C GLY A 77 -26.00 8.57 10.58
N ASN A 78 -26.20 9.21 11.74
CA ASN A 78 -25.33 10.30 12.24
C ASN A 78 -23.97 9.85 12.79
N TYR A 79 -23.71 8.55 13.00
CA TYR A 79 -22.40 8.09 13.47
C TYR A 79 -22.05 6.70 12.93
N MET A 80 -21.05 6.67 12.04
CA MET A 80 -20.53 5.44 11.44
C MET A 80 -18.99 5.47 11.53
N PRO A 81 -18.38 4.75 12.49
CA PRO A 81 -16.92 4.77 12.70
C PRO A 81 -16.16 3.98 11.62
N THR A 82 -16.87 3.26 10.76
CA THR A 82 -16.35 2.48 9.64
C THR A 82 -17.08 2.90 8.37
N PHE A 83 -16.45 2.77 7.20
CA PHE A 83 -17.18 2.85 5.93
C PHE A 83 -17.81 1.47 5.65
N LYS A 84 -19.04 1.46 5.13
CA LYS A 84 -19.78 0.23 4.84
C LYS A 84 -20.03 0.17 3.34
N ILE A 85 -19.77 -0.99 2.74
CA ILE A 85 -20.00 -1.22 1.31
C ILE A 85 -21.09 -2.26 1.14
N GLN A 86 -21.99 -2.06 0.18
CA GLN A 86 -22.98 -3.04 -0.24
C GLN A 86 -22.67 -3.54 -1.65
N GLY A 87 -22.63 -4.86 -1.84
CA GLY A 87 -22.43 -5.47 -3.14
C GLY A 87 -20.94 -5.67 -3.47
N GLN A 88 -20.58 -5.44 -4.73
CA GLN A 88 -19.26 -5.79 -5.26
C GLN A 88 -18.29 -4.61 -5.23
N LEU A 89 -17.03 -4.90 -4.90
CA LEU A 89 -15.90 -3.99 -5.08
C LEU A 89 -15.31 -4.21 -6.49
N TYR A 90 -15.08 -3.12 -7.21
CA TYR A 90 -14.45 -3.13 -8.52
C TYR A 90 -13.22 -2.22 -8.53
N HIS A 91 -12.21 -2.58 -9.32
CA HIS A 91 -11.07 -1.71 -9.57
C HIS A 91 -11.41 -0.69 -10.64
N LEU A 92 -11.14 0.57 -10.36
CA LEU A 92 -11.28 1.68 -11.29
C LEU A 92 -9.89 2.06 -11.79
N ILE A 93 -9.73 1.95 -13.12
CA ILE A 93 -8.52 2.33 -13.83
C ILE A 93 -8.86 3.56 -14.65
N GLY A 94 -8.17 4.67 -14.37
CA GLY A 94 -8.36 5.92 -15.11
C GLY A 94 -7.81 5.85 -16.53
N SER A 95 -8.02 6.92 -17.31
CA SER A 95 -7.39 7.07 -18.62
C SER A 95 -5.87 6.98 -18.51
N LEU A 96 -5.24 6.29 -19.47
CA LEU A 96 -3.78 6.18 -19.56
C LEU A 96 -3.10 7.50 -19.93
N LEU A 97 -3.81 8.36 -20.65
CA LEU A 97 -3.33 9.67 -21.08
C LEU A 97 -4.15 10.79 -20.41
N PRO A 98 -3.53 11.93 -20.10
CA PRO A 98 -4.25 13.11 -19.65
C PRO A 98 -5.21 13.60 -20.73
N VAL A 99 -6.26 14.29 -20.30
CA VAL A 99 -7.13 15.05 -21.22
C VAL A 99 -6.36 16.25 -21.73
N ASP A 100 -6.70 16.77 -22.91
CA ASP A 100 -6.05 17.93 -23.51
C ASP A 100 -5.90 19.08 -22.50
N ASN A 101 -4.66 19.60 -22.38
CA ASN A 101 -4.25 20.65 -21.44
C ASN A 101 -4.34 20.30 -19.95
N ALA A 102 -4.65 19.06 -19.58
CA ALA A 102 -4.54 18.60 -18.21
C ALA A 102 -3.14 18.03 -17.94
N ARG A 103 -2.69 18.16 -16.69
CA ARG A 103 -1.47 17.49 -16.22
C ARG A 103 -1.80 16.07 -15.78
N GLU A 104 -0.79 15.23 -15.91
CA GLU A 104 -0.74 13.81 -15.61
C GLU A 104 -0.91 13.58 -14.12
N SER A 105 -1.80 12.66 -13.78
CA SER A 105 -2.08 12.29 -12.40
C SER A 105 -2.25 10.77 -12.25
N PHE A 106 -1.93 10.27 -11.05
CA PHE A 106 -2.09 8.85 -10.68
C PHE A 106 -1.43 7.89 -11.70
N LEU A 107 -2.22 7.03 -12.36
CA LEU A 107 -1.75 6.08 -13.36
C LEU A 107 -0.96 6.72 -14.50
N GLN A 108 -1.36 7.92 -14.93
CA GLN A 108 -0.74 8.63 -16.05
C GLN A 108 0.73 8.96 -15.76
N ILE A 109 1.09 9.16 -14.48
CA ILE A 109 2.45 9.49 -14.07
C ILE A 109 3.43 8.38 -14.48
N TYR A 110 2.99 7.12 -14.50
CA TYR A 110 3.86 5.99 -14.88
C TYR A 110 4.22 5.96 -16.36
N PHE A 111 3.51 6.71 -17.20
CA PHE A 111 3.77 6.80 -18.65
C PHE A 111 4.62 8.01 -19.03
N ILE A 112 5.01 8.85 -18.06
CA ILE A 112 5.95 9.95 -18.28
C ILE A 112 7.37 9.38 -18.36
N SER A 113 8.10 9.67 -19.44
CA SER A 113 9.48 9.18 -19.62
C SER A 113 10.48 9.81 -18.65
N ASP A 114 10.23 11.04 -18.22
CA ASP A 114 11.11 11.79 -17.32
C ASP A 114 10.81 11.47 -15.84
N TYR A 115 11.80 10.90 -15.15
CA TYR A 115 11.71 10.48 -13.76
C TYR A 115 11.56 11.64 -12.76
N VAL A 116 12.12 12.80 -13.07
CA VAL A 116 12.00 14.02 -12.25
C VAL A 116 10.60 14.61 -12.40
N LEU A 117 10.10 14.69 -13.64
CA LEU A 117 8.74 15.15 -13.93
C LEU A 117 7.69 14.24 -13.27
N GLN A 118 7.96 12.94 -13.22
CA GLN A 118 7.16 11.98 -12.49
C GLN A 118 7.06 12.31 -10.99
N ARG A 119 8.20 12.53 -10.33
CA ARG A 119 8.27 12.92 -8.92
C ARG A 119 7.53 14.23 -8.68
N ASP A 120 7.77 15.24 -9.51
CA ASP A 120 7.16 16.56 -9.36
C ASP A 120 5.64 16.52 -9.55
N SER A 121 5.15 15.66 -10.47
CA SER A 121 3.71 15.46 -10.66
C SER A 121 3.07 14.77 -9.45
N ARG A 122 3.77 13.83 -8.79
CA ARG A 122 3.33 13.24 -7.51
C ARG A 122 3.27 14.29 -6.39
N LEU A 123 4.30 15.12 -6.29
CA LEU A 123 4.37 16.18 -5.27
C LEU A 123 3.31 17.27 -5.51
N GLN A 124 2.95 17.55 -6.77
CA GLN A 124 1.83 18.46 -7.05
C GLN A 124 0.49 17.87 -6.59
N CYS A 125 0.26 16.58 -6.79
CA CYS A 125 -0.96 15.90 -6.29
C CYS A 125 -0.98 15.82 -4.75
N PHE A 126 0.20 15.73 -4.13
CA PHE A 126 0.36 15.52 -2.68
C PHE A 126 1.46 16.45 -2.11
N PRO A 127 1.18 17.75 -1.92
CA PRO A 127 2.21 18.77 -1.63
C PRO A 127 2.88 18.64 -0.25
N ASN A 128 2.31 17.88 0.69
CA ASN A 128 2.86 17.72 2.03
C ASN A 128 3.82 16.52 2.17
N LEU A 129 4.16 15.84 1.07
CA LEU A 129 5.09 14.73 1.07
C LEU A 129 6.54 15.24 1.05
N ASN A 130 7.46 14.46 1.63
CA ASN A 130 8.89 14.77 1.58
C ASN A 130 9.42 14.39 0.18
N PRO A 131 9.96 15.34 -0.60
CA PRO A 131 10.44 15.08 -1.96
C PRO A 131 11.51 13.98 -2.05
N MET A 132 12.43 13.94 -1.08
CA MET A 132 13.51 12.95 -1.03
C MET A 132 12.98 11.53 -0.76
N LEU A 133 11.93 11.42 0.07
CA LEU A 133 11.27 10.15 0.31
C LEU A 133 10.47 9.70 -0.90
N VAL A 134 9.77 10.61 -1.60
CA VAL A 134 9.08 10.26 -2.85
C VAL A 134 10.08 9.73 -3.87
N GLU A 135 11.23 10.38 -4.02
CA GLU A 135 12.28 9.93 -4.94
C GLU A 135 12.84 8.55 -4.58
N SER A 136 13.10 8.32 -3.29
CA SER A 136 13.58 7.03 -2.77
C SER A 136 12.54 5.91 -2.91
N LEU A 137 11.25 6.20 -2.69
CA LEU A 137 10.18 5.23 -2.86
C LEU A 137 9.92 4.94 -4.34
N GLN A 138 10.07 5.94 -5.21
CA GLN A 138 9.94 5.78 -6.64
C GLN A 138 10.98 4.81 -7.19
N SER A 139 12.20 4.79 -6.63
CA SER A 139 13.24 3.86 -7.09
C SER A 139 12.86 2.42 -6.70
N ILE A 140 12.31 2.22 -5.51
CA ILE A 140 11.80 0.90 -5.09
C ILE A 140 10.64 0.43 -5.97
N CYS A 141 9.70 1.32 -6.30
CA CYS A 141 8.47 0.96 -7.00
C CYS A 141 8.64 0.80 -8.51
N LEU A 142 9.60 1.48 -9.12
CA LEU A 142 9.80 1.51 -10.59
C LEU A 142 10.99 0.69 -11.09
N LEU A 143 11.88 0.22 -10.21
CA LEU A 143 12.97 -0.69 -10.59
C LEU A 143 12.47 -2.13 -10.61
N LYS A 144 11.76 -2.52 -11.69
CA LYS A 144 11.57 -3.91 -12.13
C LYS A 144 11.62 -4.01 -13.64
#